data_AF-A0A959BA41-F1
#
_entry.id   AF-A0A959BA41-F1
#
_cell.length_a   1.000
_cell.length_b   1.000
_cell.length_c   1.000
_cell.angle_alpha   90.00
_cell.angle_beta   90.00
_cell.angle_gamma   90.00
#
_symmetry.space_group_name_H-M   'P 1'
#
loop_
_entity.id
_entity.type
_entity.pdbx_description
1 polymer ?
#
loop_
_entity_poly.entity_id
_entity_poly.type
_entity_poly.pdbx_seq_one_letter_code
_entity_poly.pdbx_strand_id
1 'polypeptide(L)'
;REVRQQLKHFTSHWEGDDSKKELIARANAIDSVMTVVEKALYQTQNQSNQDPLNFPIRLTNKLAHLNSLARMGDFQPTDAELAVKEELVQAIDQQLAVFYGLKEKEIPDFNQDVKEQAVDVIILKTEE
;
A
#
# COMPACT_ATOMS: atom_id res chain seq x y z
N ARG A 1 -6.46 -4.50 1.42
CA ARG A 1 -6.07 -5.49 2.45
C ARG A 1 -6.31 -6.92 1.99
N GLU A 2 -7.47 -7.23 1.40
CA GLU A 2 -7.78 -8.57 0.84
C GLU A 2 -6.73 -9.07 -0.16
N VAL A 3 -6.35 -8.26 -1.16
CA VAL A 3 -5.28 -8.61 -2.14
C VAL A 3 -3.98 -9.05 -1.45
N ARG A 4 -3.56 -8.34 -0.39
CA ARG A 4 -2.36 -8.68 0.37
C ARG A 4 -2.49 -10.02 1.10
N GLN A 5 -3.69 -10.35 1.59
CA GLN A 5 -3.95 -11.66 2.18
C GLN A 5 -3.86 -12.75 1.11
N GLN A 6 -4.43 -12.53 -0.08
CA GLN A 6 -4.34 -13.48 -1.19
C GLN A 6 -2.89 -13.72 -1.63
N LEU A 7 -2.07 -12.66 -1.74
CA LEU A 7 -0.64 -12.79 -2.03
C LEU A 7 0.09 -13.61 -0.95
N LYS A 8 -0.20 -13.35 0.33
CA LYS A 8 0.39 -14.12 1.43
C LYS A 8 -0.01 -15.60 1.40
N HIS A 9 -1.29 -15.88 1.16
CA HIS A 9 -1.77 -17.25 1.00
C HIS A 9 -1.05 -17.95 -0.16
N PHE A 10 -0.90 -17.28 -1.30
CA PHE A 10 -0.15 -17.81 -2.44
C PHE A 10 1.30 -18.11 -2.07
N THR A 11 2.02 -17.17 -1.46
CA THR A 11 3.43 -17.36 -1.11
C THR A 11 3.65 -18.48 -0.09
N SER A 12 2.75 -18.61 0.89
CA SER A 12 2.82 -19.69 1.88
C SER A 12 2.44 -21.05 1.29
N HIS A 13 1.57 -21.08 0.29
CA HIS A 13 1.16 -22.34 -0.36
C HIS A 13 2.30 -22.99 -1.15
N TRP A 14 3.18 -22.17 -1.74
CA TRP A 14 4.30 -22.61 -2.58
C TRP A 14 5.66 -22.45 -1.91
N GLU A 15 5.69 -22.22 -0.60
CA GLU A 15 6.93 -22.00 0.14
C GLU A 15 7.85 -23.21 0.02
N GLY A 16 9.10 -22.98 -0.41
CA GLY A 16 10.09 -24.03 -0.61
C GLY A 16 10.04 -24.72 -1.99
N ASP A 17 9.07 -24.39 -2.85
CA ASP A 17 9.07 -24.87 -4.23
C ASP A 17 10.01 -24.02 -5.10
N ASP A 18 11.13 -24.63 -5.48
CA ASP A 18 12.16 -24.01 -6.31
C ASP A 18 11.63 -23.57 -7.69
N SER A 19 10.62 -24.25 -8.23
CA SER A 19 9.99 -23.91 -9.51
C SER A 19 9.14 -22.64 -9.44
N LYS A 20 8.71 -22.23 -8.24
CA LYS A 20 7.82 -21.07 -8.02
C LYS A 20 8.54 -19.89 -7.37
N LYS A 21 9.85 -19.97 -7.15
CA LYS A 21 10.68 -18.92 -6.53
C LYS A 21 10.47 -17.53 -7.16
N GLU A 22 10.41 -17.45 -8.49
CA GLU A 22 10.22 -16.17 -9.19
C GLU A 22 8.83 -15.58 -8.94
N LEU A 23 7.77 -16.39 -8.98
CA LEU A 23 6.40 -15.95 -8.67
C LEU A 23 6.29 -15.49 -7.21
N ILE A 24 6.91 -16.21 -6.27
CA ILE A 24 6.93 -15.84 -4.86
C ILE A 24 7.66 -14.52 -4.67
N ALA A 25 8.81 -14.33 -5.33
CA ALA A 25 9.55 -13.07 -5.29
C ALA A 25 8.70 -11.91 -5.84
N ARG A 26 7.99 -12.12 -6.95
CA ARG A 26 7.10 -11.12 -7.55
C ARG A 26 5.91 -10.79 -6.63
N ALA A 27 5.26 -11.78 -6.03
CA ALA A 27 4.18 -11.58 -5.06
C ALA A 27 4.65 -10.76 -3.84
N ASN A 28 5.84 -11.08 -3.30
CA ASN A 28 6.44 -10.34 -2.20
C ASN A 28 6.81 -8.90 -2.59
N ALA A 29 7.28 -8.68 -3.83
CA ALA A 29 7.55 -7.34 -4.34
C ALA A 29 6.26 -6.50 -4.40
N ILE A 30 5.15 -7.06 -4.92
CA ILE A 30 3.85 -6.39 -4.95
C ILE A 30 3.40 -6.04 -3.52
N ASP A 31 3.45 -6.98 -2.56
CA ASP A 31 3.07 -6.72 -1.16
C ASP A 31 3.93 -5.62 -0.51
N SER A 32 5.23 -5.62 -0.81
CA SER A 32 6.18 -4.61 -0.33
C SER A 32 5.82 -3.22 -0.86
N VAL A 33 5.58 -3.07 -2.16
CA VAL A 33 5.18 -1.78 -2.75
C VAL A 33 3.83 -1.32 -2.18
N MET A 34 2.84 -2.21 -2.04
CA MET A 34 1.58 -1.88 -1.38
C MET A 34 1.80 -1.39 0.07
N THR A 35 2.73 -2.00 0.80
CA THR A 35 3.09 -1.59 2.17
C THR A 35 3.69 -0.20 2.22
N VAL A 36 4.62 0.10 1.29
CA VAL A 36 5.26 1.41 1.20
C VAL A 36 4.22 2.49 0.94
N VAL A 37 3.33 2.27 -0.04
CA VAL A 37 2.23 3.20 -0.36
C VAL A 37 1.31 3.40 0.84
N GLU A 38 0.86 2.31 1.48
CA GLU A 38 -0.02 2.37 2.65
C GLU A 38 0.62 3.19 3.78
N LYS A 39 1.89 2.95 4.10
CA LYS A 39 2.63 3.66 5.15
C LYS A 39 2.97 5.11 4.79
N ALA A 40 3.09 5.44 3.50
CA ALA A 40 3.28 6.82 3.06
C ALA A 40 2.00 7.64 3.20
N LEU A 41 0.85 7.04 2.85
CA LEU A 41 -0.45 7.70 2.91
C LEU A 41 -1.03 7.73 4.33
N TYR A 42 -0.90 6.65 5.09
CA TYR A 42 -1.59 6.42 6.36
C TYR A 42 -0.67 5.85 7.44
N GLN A 43 -0.88 6.26 8.69
CA GLN A 43 -0.11 5.74 9.83
C GLN A 43 -0.70 4.42 10.34
N THR A 44 -0.05 3.30 10.02
CA THR A 44 -0.55 1.95 10.40
C THR A 44 -0.18 1.52 11.82
N GLN A 45 0.72 2.24 12.50
CA GLN A 45 1.27 1.83 13.80
C GLN A 45 0.55 2.45 15.00
N ASN A 46 -0.31 3.44 14.78
CA ASN A 46 -1.06 4.08 15.87
C ASN A 46 -2.13 3.11 16.41
N GLN A 47 -2.03 2.80 17.70
CA GLN A 47 -2.97 2.03 18.50
C GLN A 47 -3.67 2.90 19.56
N SER A 48 -3.09 4.05 19.90
CA SER A 48 -3.56 4.99 20.91
C SER A 48 -3.40 6.45 20.47
N ASN A 49 -4.13 7.36 21.11
CA ASN A 49 -4.06 8.80 20.87
C ASN A 49 -2.71 9.43 21.27
N GLN A 50 -1.88 8.74 22.05
CA GLN A 50 -0.55 9.20 22.49
C GLN A 50 0.59 8.74 21.56
N ASP A 51 0.30 7.82 20.63
CA ASP A 51 1.26 7.27 19.69
C ASP A 51 1.84 8.25 18.64
N PRO A 52 1.18 9.36 18.28
CA PRO A 52 1.74 10.32 17.33
C PRO A 52 3.10 10.91 17.73
N LEU A 53 3.47 10.83 19.01
CA LEU A 53 4.80 11.22 19.49
C LEU A 53 5.91 10.31 18.95
N ASN A 54 5.65 9.00 18.86
CA ASN A 54 6.61 8.00 18.39
C ASN A 54 6.42 7.65 16.90
N PHE A 55 5.22 7.85 16.38
CA PHE A 55 4.84 7.51 15.02
C PHE A 55 4.25 8.74 14.32
N PRO A 56 5.09 9.54 13.62
CA PRO A 56 4.67 10.78 12.99
C PRO A 56 3.48 10.59 12.04
N ILE A 57 2.65 11.62 11.94
CA ILE A 57 1.51 11.66 11.03
C ILE A 57 1.95 11.57 9.56
N ARG A 58 1.12 10.92 8.73
CA ARG A 58 1.39 10.66 7.30
C ARG A 58 0.67 11.64 6.38
N LEU A 59 0.84 11.50 5.06
CA LEU A 59 0.39 12.50 4.08
C LEU A 59 -1.09 12.88 4.24
N THR A 60 -1.98 11.90 4.41
CA THR A 60 -3.42 12.17 4.57
C THR A 60 -3.74 12.94 5.85
N ASN A 61 -3.07 12.60 6.97
CA ASN A 61 -3.20 13.32 8.24
C ASN A 61 -2.64 14.74 8.15
N LYS A 62 -1.50 14.94 7.47
CA LYS A 62 -0.89 16.26 7.28
C LYS A 62 -1.83 17.19 6.50
N LEU A 63 -2.42 16.69 5.41
CA LEU A 63 -3.37 17.44 4.60
C LEU A 63 -4.65 17.78 5.40
N ALA A 64 -5.17 16.82 6.17
CA ALA A 64 -6.33 17.06 7.03
C ALA A 64 -6.03 18.09 8.13
N HIS A 65 -4.83 18.04 8.73
CA HIS A 65 -4.42 19.01 9.74
C HIS A 65 -4.30 20.42 9.14
N LEU A 66 -3.68 20.56 7.97
CA LEU A 66 -3.62 21.82 7.23
C LEU A 66 -5.01 22.38 6.94
N ASN A 67 -5.95 21.52 6.51
CA ASN A 67 -7.35 21.93 6.31
C ASN A 67 -8.01 22.41 7.61
N SER A 68 -7.72 21.77 8.75
CA SER A 68 -8.23 22.20 10.05
C SER A 68 -7.70 23.57 10.46
N LEU A 69 -6.40 23.83 10.24
CA LEU A 69 -5.78 25.12 10.55
C LEU A 69 -6.37 26.23 9.69
N ALA A 70 -6.51 25.99 8.39
CA ALA A 70 -7.11 26.93 7.44
C ALA A 70 -8.58 27.27 7.75
N ARG A 71 -9.26 26.46 8.56
CA ARG A 71 -10.66 26.67 8.98
C ARG A 71 -10.82 27.37 10.34
N MET A 72 -9.73 27.62 11.07
CA MET A 72 -9.79 28.21 12.42
C MET A 72 -10.03 29.73 12.42
N GLY A 73 -9.90 30.41 11.29
CA GLY A 73 -10.15 31.85 11.17
C GLY A 73 -11.10 32.19 10.03
N ASP A 74 -11.59 33.43 10.02
CA ASP A 74 -12.47 33.97 8.96
C ASP A 74 -11.69 34.50 7.74
N PHE A 75 -10.37 34.27 7.71
CA PHE A 75 -9.50 34.69 6.62
C PHE A 75 -9.30 33.56 5.62
N GLN A 76 -9.01 33.93 4.37
CA GLN A 76 -8.62 32.95 3.35
C GLN A 76 -7.26 32.33 3.70
N PRO A 77 -6.97 31.10 3.23
CA PRO A 77 -5.66 30.48 3.40
C PRO A 77 -4.55 31.38 2.87
N THR A 78 -3.44 31.42 3.59
CA THR A 78 -2.23 32.14 3.19
C THR A 78 -1.53 31.46 2.02
N ASP A 79 -0.70 32.21 1.28
CA ASP A 79 0.10 31.66 0.18
C ASP A 79 0.99 30.49 0.63
N ALA A 80 1.52 30.54 1.85
CA ALA A 80 2.31 29.47 2.43
C ALA A 80 1.47 28.20 2.67
N GLU A 81 0.25 28.34 3.20
CA GLU A 81 -0.65 27.19 3.39
C GLU A 81 -1.07 26.58 2.04
N LEU A 82 -1.32 27.41 1.02
CA LEU A 82 -1.61 26.95 -0.33
C LEU A 82 -0.43 26.19 -0.94
N ALA A 83 0.80 26.69 -0.79
CA ALA A 83 2.00 26.01 -1.26
C ALA A 83 2.19 24.64 -0.59
N VAL A 84 2.02 24.56 0.75
CA VAL A 84 2.11 23.28 1.49
C VAL A 84 0.99 22.32 1.06
N LYS A 85 -0.23 22.82 0.81
CA LYS A 85 -1.33 21.99 0.28
C LYS A 85 -0.93 21.37 -1.06
N GLU A 86 -0.39 22.16 -1.99
CA GLU A 86 0.01 21.68 -3.31
C GLU A 86 1.10 20.61 -3.21
N GLU A 87 2.11 20.81 -2.37
CA GLU A 87 3.16 19.82 -2.12
C GLU A 87 2.57 18.50 -1.58
N LEU A 88 1.68 18.58 -0.59
CA LEU A 88 1.05 17.40 0.00
C LEU A 88 0.16 16.66 -1.00
N VAL A 89 -0.62 17.39 -1.80
CA VAL A 89 -1.49 16.80 -2.84
C VAL A 89 -0.64 16.11 -3.90
N GLN A 90 0.42 16.75 -4.40
CA GLN A 90 1.32 16.13 -5.37
C GLN A 90 1.98 14.85 -4.82
N ALA A 91 2.42 14.88 -3.55
CA ALA A 91 2.99 13.70 -2.91
C ALA A 91 1.96 12.56 -2.76
N ILE A 92 0.69 12.88 -2.46
CA ILE A 92 -0.40 11.90 -2.39
C ILE A 92 -0.68 11.32 -3.78
N ASP A 93 -0.78 12.17 -4.80
CA ASP A 93 -1.06 11.75 -6.18
C ASP A 93 0.03 10.82 -6.71
N GLN A 94 1.30 11.06 -6.36
CA GLN A 94 2.40 10.15 -6.69
C GLN A 94 2.20 8.75 -6.06
N GLN A 95 1.81 8.67 -4.79
CA GLN A 95 1.55 7.39 -4.13
C GLN A 95 0.32 6.69 -4.73
N LEU A 96 -0.72 7.45 -5.09
CA LEU A 96 -1.91 6.92 -5.76
C LEU A 96 -1.59 6.40 -7.16
N ALA A 97 -0.74 7.09 -7.93
CA ALA A 97 -0.30 6.62 -9.25
C ALA A 97 0.41 5.26 -9.15
N VAL A 98 1.27 5.07 -8.14
CA VAL A 98 1.90 3.77 -7.87
C VAL A 98 0.85 2.71 -7.53
N PHE A 99 -0.11 3.03 -6.67
CA PHE A 99 -1.19 2.10 -6.32
C PHE A 99 -2.04 1.69 -7.52
N TYR A 100 -2.43 2.65 -8.36
CA TYR A 100 -3.20 2.36 -9.57
C TYR A 100 -2.38 1.54 -10.57
N GLY A 101 -1.08 1.82 -10.72
CA GLY A 101 -0.18 0.99 -11.52
C GLY A 101 -0.13 -0.46 -11.02
N LEU A 102 -0.07 -0.69 -9.71
CA LEU A 102 -0.16 -2.03 -9.15
C LEU A 102 -1.49 -2.71 -9.48
N LYS A 103 -2.60 -1.98 -9.32
CA LYS A 103 -3.97 -2.49 -9.50
C LYS A 103 -4.27 -2.83 -10.95
N GLU A 104 -3.90 -1.95 -11.86
CA GLU A 104 -4.33 -1.99 -13.27
C GLU A 104 -3.35 -2.74 -14.16
N LYS A 105 -2.11 -2.93 -13.70
CA LYS A 105 -1.07 -3.61 -14.47
C LYS A 105 -0.42 -4.76 -13.71
N GLU A 106 0.26 -4.49 -12.60
CA GLU A 106 1.10 -5.53 -11.95
C GLU A 106 0.29 -6.73 -11.44
N ILE A 107 -0.89 -6.50 -10.85
CA ILE A 107 -1.76 -7.58 -10.37
C ILE A 107 -2.34 -8.41 -11.53
N PRO A 108 -2.93 -7.79 -12.59
CA PRO A 108 -3.32 -8.53 -13.79
C PRO A 108 -2.18 -9.33 -14.42
N ASP A 109 -1.01 -8.73 -14.59
CA ASP A 109 0.17 -9.39 -15.15
C ASP A 109 0.62 -10.56 -14.27
N PHE A 110 0.61 -10.39 -12.94
CA PHE A 110 0.93 -11.48 -12.00
C PHE A 110 -0.07 -12.63 -12.12
N ASN A 111 -1.36 -12.33 -12.23
CA ASN A 111 -2.39 -13.34 -12.44
C ASN A 111 -2.22 -14.08 -13.77
N GLN A 112 -1.66 -13.43 -14.80
CA GLN A 112 -1.33 -14.08 -16.05
C GLN A 112 -0.16 -15.05 -15.89
N ASP A 113 0.95 -14.61 -15.27
CA ASP A 113 2.12 -15.47 -15.03
C ASP A 113 1.75 -16.73 -14.23
N VAL A 114 0.91 -16.58 -13.20
CA VAL A 114 0.42 -17.71 -12.39
C VAL A 114 -0.35 -18.73 -13.24
N LYS A 115 -1.16 -18.25 -14.20
CA LYS A 115 -1.90 -19.14 -15.12
C LYS A 115 -0.98 -19.84 -16.11
N GLU A 116 0.00 -19.13 -16.65
CA GLU A 116 0.95 -19.66 -17.64
C GLU A 116 1.85 -20.75 -17.03
N GLN A 117 2.20 -20.62 -15.76
CA GLN A 117 2.97 -21.63 -15.04
C GLN A 117 2.12 -22.82 -14.53
N ALA A 118 0.87 -22.94 -14.99
CA ALA A 118 -0.07 -24.01 -14.66
C ALA A 118 -0.10 -24.33 -13.15
N VAL A 119 -0.15 -23.28 -12.34
CA VAL A 119 -0.12 -23.40 -10.88
C VAL A 119 -1.45 -23.97 -10.40
N ASP A 120 -1.41 -25.14 -9.76
CA ASP A 120 -2.61 -25.77 -9.20
C ASP A 120 -3.22 -24.89 -8.11
N VAL A 121 -4.47 -24.46 -8.32
CA VAL A 121 -5.14 -23.53 -7.40
C VAL A 121 -5.58 -24.22 -6.10
N ILE A 122 -5.72 -25.55 -6.12
CA ILE A 122 -6.18 -26.36 -5.01
C ILE A 122 -5.32 -27.63 -4.92
N ILE A 123 -4.53 -27.76 -3.85
CA ILE A 123 -3.78 -28.98 -3.53
C ILE A 123 -4.40 -29.60 -2.28
N LEU A 124 -4.69 -30.90 -2.34
CA LEU A 124 -5.10 -31.67 -1.16
C LEU A 124 -3.91 -31.75 -0.22
N LYS A 125 -4.08 -31.31 1.03
CA LYS A 125 -3.10 -31.63 2.08
C LYS A 125 -3.02 -33.14 2.19
N THR A 126 -1.91 -33.73 1.79
CA THR A 126 -1.56 -35.08 2.18
C THR A 126 -1.27 -35.02 3.68
N GLU A 127 -2.11 -35.65 4.50
CA GLU A 127 -1.84 -35.78 5.93
C GLU A 127 -0.58 -36.66 6.09
N GLU A 128 0.46 -36.10 6.71
CA GLU A 128 1.55 -36.88 7.34
C GLU A 128 1.24 -37.08 8.82
#